data_AF-A0A0F7Y3G9-F1
#
_entry.id   AF-A0A0F7Y3G9-F1
#
_cell.length_a   1.000
_cell.length_b   1.000
_cell.length_c   1.000
_cell.angle_alpha   90.00
_cell.angle_beta   90.00
_cell.angle_gamma   90.00
#
_symmetry.space_group_name_H-M   'P 1'
#
loop_
_entity.id
_entity.type
_entity.pdbx_description
1 polymer ?
#
loop_
_entity_poly.entity_id
_entity_poly.type
_entity_poly.pdbx_seq_one_letter_code
_entity_poly.pdbx_strand_id
1 'polypeptide(L)'
;MILKFPTLFFCLALSTAVHATPNIAHEATVQQAIRKAEAELQWIDRTVEQQRQGQLDWPSWVKARAKIVKKTEVIADELNAVNDSGHPVVSYLLAFVESSRQTPWNERRPRVCALYQAAAEQGLLAAAVATLRTCRVQPIPVDLAEPTLVRLRMQATKALAQPDPYAAFYPLPTRSSSCFKKFVGPSADLSDDFTSALLDLKQYQADTHYLLAITGAPDAPETRVHYERMQALTSTCIADRRRTANNPHENQKVR
;
A
#
# COMPACT_ATOMS: atom_id res chain seq x y z
N MET A 1 -6.82 51.11 53.16
CA MET A 1 -8.22 50.67 53.26
C MET A 1 -8.39 49.44 52.36
N ILE A 2 -8.42 48.26 52.99
CA ILE A 2 -9.13 47.00 52.66
C ILE A 2 -9.14 46.48 51.20
N LEU A 3 -8.61 45.24 51.04
CA LEU A 3 -8.69 44.31 49.89
C LEU A 3 -10.08 44.23 49.24
N LYS A 4 -10.16 43.89 47.93
CA LYS A 4 -10.84 42.67 47.40
C LYS A 4 -10.35 42.30 45.98
N PHE A 5 -9.74 41.12 45.85
CA PHE A 5 -9.69 40.32 44.62
C PHE A 5 -11.08 39.75 44.31
N PRO A 6 -11.40 39.52 43.03
CA PRO A 6 -11.91 38.19 42.70
C PRO A 6 -11.20 37.59 41.48
N THR A 7 -10.61 36.44 41.79
CA THR A 7 -10.02 35.42 40.94
C THR A 7 -11.03 34.93 39.90
N LEU A 8 -10.78 35.18 38.61
CA LEU A 8 -11.49 34.50 37.52
C LEU A 8 -10.74 33.20 37.22
N PHE A 9 -11.37 32.10 37.62
CA PHE A 9 -10.92 30.73 37.45
C PHE A 9 -10.66 30.42 35.96
N PHE A 10 -9.39 30.16 35.65
CA PHE A 10 -8.92 29.64 34.39
C PHE A 10 -9.20 28.13 34.37
N CYS A 11 -10.36 27.70 33.85
CA CYS A 11 -10.63 26.29 33.58
C CYS A 11 -9.85 25.83 32.34
N LEU A 12 -8.54 25.62 32.49
CA LEU A 12 -7.79 24.76 31.59
C LEU A 12 -8.24 23.33 31.84
N ALA A 13 -9.24 22.88 31.07
CA ALA A 13 -9.47 21.47 30.86
C ALA A 13 -8.22 20.93 30.14
N LEU A 14 -7.26 20.44 30.94
CA LEU A 14 -6.24 19.52 30.47
C LEU A 14 -6.98 18.27 29.99
N SER A 15 -7.32 18.23 28.71
CA SER A 15 -7.50 16.98 27.99
C SER A 15 -6.14 16.30 27.98
N THR A 16 -5.80 15.61 29.07
CA THR A 16 -4.75 14.62 29.04
C THR A 16 -5.17 13.61 28.00
N ALA A 17 -4.57 13.69 26.80
CA ALA A 17 -4.59 12.59 25.88
C ALA A 17 -4.08 11.39 26.69
N VAL A 18 -4.97 10.46 27.00
CA VAL A 18 -4.60 9.16 27.53
C VAL A 18 -3.81 8.49 26.42
N HIS A 19 -2.51 8.75 26.38
CA HIS A 19 -1.59 7.86 25.70
C HIS A 19 -1.55 6.62 26.57
N ALA A 20 -2.50 5.72 26.32
CA ALA A 20 -2.43 4.36 26.82
C ALA A 20 -1.07 3.83 26.39
N THR A 21 -0.16 3.69 27.35
CA THR A 21 1.13 3.03 27.13
C THR A 21 0.85 1.70 26.45
N PRO A 22 1.54 1.36 25.33
CA PRO A 22 1.32 0.11 24.63
C PRO A 22 1.43 -1.04 25.63
N ASN A 23 0.33 -1.76 25.83
CA ASN A 23 0.36 -2.96 26.64
C ASN A 23 1.25 -3.98 25.90
N ILE A 24 2.36 -4.40 26.50
CA ILE A 24 3.33 -5.33 25.90
C ILE A 24 2.64 -6.61 25.41
N ALA A 25 1.62 -7.09 26.14
CA ALA A 25 0.83 -8.25 25.72
C ALA A 25 -0.01 -7.98 24.46
N HIS A 26 -0.49 -6.75 24.29
CA HIS A 26 -1.23 -6.32 23.11
C HIS A 26 -0.32 -6.20 21.88
N GLU A 27 0.86 -5.58 22.05
CA GLU A 27 1.87 -5.50 20.98
C GLU A 27 2.32 -6.90 20.53
N ALA A 28 2.57 -7.82 21.48
CA ALA A 28 2.91 -9.20 21.15
C ALA A 28 1.81 -9.90 20.35
N THR A 29 0.53 -9.62 20.65
CA THR A 29 -0.63 -10.18 19.94
C THR A 29 -0.71 -9.63 18.51
N VAL A 30 -0.53 -8.32 18.32
CA VAL A 30 -0.47 -7.67 17.00
C VAL A 30 0.65 -8.26 16.15
N GLN A 31 1.86 -8.34 16.71
CA GLN A 31 3.03 -8.91 16.06
C GLN A 31 2.83 -10.38 15.67
N GLN A 32 2.15 -11.15 16.53
CA GLN A 32 1.80 -12.54 16.24
C GLN A 32 0.82 -12.64 15.06
N ALA A 33 -0.21 -11.80 15.01
CA ALA A 33 -1.18 -11.78 13.91
C ALA A 33 -0.49 -11.42 12.57
N ILE A 34 0.40 -10.42 12.57
CA ILE A 34 1.20 -10.04 11.40
C ILE A 34 2.05 -11.22 10.92
N ARG A 35 2.81 -11.88 11.80
CA ARG A 35 3.65 -13.04 11.44
C ARG A 35 2.84 -14.20 10.86
N LYS A 36 1.66 -14.48 11.42
CA LYS A 36 0.76 -15.51 10.88
C LYS A 36 0.28 -15.12 9.48
N ALA A 37 -0.13 -13.87 9.29
CA ALA A 37 -0.56 -13.36 7.99
C ALA A 37 0.55 -13.49 6.94
N GLU A 38 1.78 -13.09 7.28
CA GLU A 38 2.95 -13.21 6.40
C GLU A 38 3.26 -14.66 6.02
N ALA A 39 3.26 -15.57 6.99
CA ALA A 39 3.53 -16.99 6.74
C ALA A 39 2.51 -17.59 5.76
N GLU A 40 1.25 -17.21 5.89
CA GLU A 40 0.18 -17.66 5.02
C GLU A 40 0.24 -17.03 3.63
N LEU A 41 0.52 -15.74 3.53
CA LEU A 41 0.76 -15.05 2.26
C LEU A 41 1.95 -15.66 1.50
N GLN A 42 3.05 -15.95 2.19
CA GLN A 42 4.20 -16.62 1.58
C GLN A 42 3.84 -18.03 1.07
N TRP A 43 2.97 -18.76 1.77
CA TRP A 43 2.49 -20.04 1.28
C TRP A 43 1.64 -19.88 0.01
N ILE A 44 0.77 -18.87 -0.04
CA ILE A 44 -0.05 -18.56 -1.22
C ILE A 44 0.86 -18.22 -2.40
N ASP A 45 1.82 -17.31 -2.23
CA ASP A 45 2.72 -16.87 -3.31
C ASP A 45 3.55 -18.04 -3.86
N ARG A 46 4.11 -18.91 -2.99
CA ARG A 46 4.82 -20.12 -3.42
C ARG A 46 3.92 -21.07 -4.22
N THR A 47 2.67 -21.24 -3.79
CA THR A 47 1.73 -22.15 -4.46
C THR A 47 1.32 -21.63 -5.84
N VAL A 48 1.11 -20.32 -5.97
CA VAL A 48 0.83 -19.67 -7.26
C VAL A 48 2.04 -19.75 -8.18
N GLU A 49 3.26 -19.58 -7.65
CA GLU A 49 4.48 -19.72 -8.45
C GLU A 49 4.70 -21.15 -8.94
N GLN A 50 4.44 -22.17 -8.11
CA GLN A 50 4.47 -23.57 -8.53
C GLN A 50 3.50 -23.83 -9.69
N GLN A 51 2.28 -23.27 -9.62
CA GLN A 51 1.31 -23.35 -10.72
C GLN A 51 1.86 -22.71 -12.00
N ARG A 52 2.43 -21.51 -11.91
CA ARG A 52 3.02 -20.79 -13.06
C ARG A 52 4.20 -21.52 -13.70
N GLN A 53 4.98 -22.23 -12.88
CA GLN A 53 6.09 -23.06 -13.35
C GLN A 53 5.62 -24.43 -13.88
N GLY A 54 4.32 -24.70 -13.94
CA GLY A 54 3.77 -25.97 -14.40
C GLY A 54 4.04 -27.15 -13.46
N GLN A 55 4.37 -26.88 -12.20
CA GLN A 55 4.72 -27.89 -11.19
C GLN A 55 3.49 -28.50 -10.51
N LEU A 56 2.29 -27.97 -10.77
CA LEU A 56 1.03 -28.51 -10.28
C LEU A 56 0.19 -29.02 -11.45
N ASP A 57 -0.28 -30.26 -11.35
CA ASP A 57 -1.30 -30.76 -12.27
C ASP A 57 -2.66 -30.09 -11.99
N TRP A 58 -3.59 -30.21 -12.95
CA TRP A 58 -4.90 -29.57 -12.83
C TRP A 58 -5.68 -29.96 -11.55
N PRO A 59 -5.77 -31.24 -11.16
CA PRO A 59 -6.41 -31.62 -9.89
C PRO A 59 -5.75 -31.00 -8.65
N SER A 60 -4.41 -30.91 -8.62
CA SER A 60 -3.67 -30.30 -7.52
C SER A 60 -3.90 -28.79 -7.46
N TRP A 61 -3.97 -28.12 -8.61
CA TRP A 61 -4.30 -26.70 -8.69
C TRP A 61 -5.70 -26.40 -8.15
N VAL A 62 -6.71 -27.19 -8.51
CA VAL A 62 -8.08 -27.01 -8.01
C VAL A 62 -8.13 -27.11 -6.48
N LYS A 63 -7.42 -28.10 -5.89
CA LYS A 63 -7.31 -28.24 -4.43
C LYS A 63 -6.55 -27.08 -3.79
N ALA A 64 -5.44 -26.67 -4.40
CA ALA A 64 -4.64 -25.55 -3.95
C ALA A 64 -5.45 -24.25 -3.92
N ARG A 65 -6.23 -23.98 -4.97
CA ARG A 65 -7.12 -22.81 -5.05
C ARG A 65 -8.15 -22.76 -3.93
N ALA A 66 -8.83 -23.88 -3.64
CA ALA A 66 -9.76 -23.94 -2.51
C ALA A 66 -9.07 -23.64 -1.18
N LYS A 67 -7.84 -24.13 -1.00
CA LYS A 67 -7.02 -23.85 0.19
C LYS A 67 -6.54 -22.40 0.27
N ILE A 68 -6.21 -21.77 -0.85
CA ILE A 68 -5.86 -20.33 -0.93
C ILE A 68 -7.03 -19.48 -0.44
N VAL A 69 -8.26 -19.76 -0.91
CA VAL A 69 -9.46 -19.04 -0.46
C VAL A 69 -9.63 -19.15 1.06
N LYS A 70 -9.57 -20.38 1.61
CA LYS A 70 -9.66 -20.61 3.05
C LYS A 70 -8.57 -19.88 3.85
N LYS A 71 -7.33 -19.87 3.35
CA LYS A 71 -6.22 -19.16 4.02
C LYS A 71 -6.39 -17.66 3.98
N THR A 72 -6.90 -17.11 2.88
CA THR A 72 -7.24 -15.69 2.75
C THR A 72 -8.28 -15.28 3.81
N GLU A 73 -9.29 -16.12 4.07
CA GLU A 73 -10.27 -15.90 5.14
C GLU A 73 -9.61 -15.94 6.53
N VAL A 74 -8.78 -16.95 6.81
CA VAL A 74 -8.05 -17.06 8.08
C VAL A 74 -7.16 -15.83 8.33
N ILE A 75 -6.45 -15.35 7.31
CA ILE A 75 -5.63 -14.13 7.44
C ILE A 75 -6.52 -12.93 7.77
N ALA A 76 -7.64 -12.77 7.06
CA ALA A 76 -8.56 -11.67 7.31
C ALA A 76 -9.13 -11.72 8.74
N ASP A 77 -9.49 -12.89 9.25
CA ASP A 77 -10.03 -13.07 10.60
C ASP A 77 -8.98 -12.75 11.68
N GLU A 78 -7.75 -13.26 11.53
CA GLU A 78 -6.65 -12.97 12.47
C GLU A 78 -6.30 -11.47 12.50
N LEU A 79 -6.27 -10.81 11.33
CA LEU A 79 -5.99 -9.38 11.25
C LEU A 79 -7.16 -8.54 11.76
N ASN A 80 -8.41 -8.92 11.46
CA ASN A 80 -9.60 -8.23 11.98
C ASN A 80 -9.65 -8.28 13.51
N ALA A 81 -9.29 -9.42 14.12
CA ALA A 81 -9.28 -9.59 15.58
C ALA A 81 -8.35 -8.61 16.31
N VAL A 82 -7.34 -8.05 15.61
CA VAL A 82 -6.40 -7.08 16.17
C VAL A 82 -6.46 -5.72 15.47
N ASN A 83 -7.36 -5.50 14.50
CA ASN A 83 -7.39 -4.26 13.73
C ASN A 83 -7.80 -3.05 14.59
N ASP A 84 -8.60 -3.26 15.65
CA ASP A 84 -8.96 -2.22 16.60
C ASP A 84 -7.76 -1.69 17.41
N SER A 85 -6.60 -2.35 17.34
CA SER A 85 -5.32 -1.81 17.84
C SER A 85 -4.89 -0.52 17.13
N GLY A 86 -5.39 -0.29 15.91
CA GLY A 86 -5.00 0.83 15.07
C GLY A 86 -3.63 0.67 14.40
N HIS A 87 -2.95 -0.48 14.54
CA HIS A 87 -1.61 -0.68 13.98
C HIS A 87 -1.60 -0.62 12.43
N PRO A 88 -0.86 0.31 11.79
CA PRO A 88 -0.94 0.54 10.33
C PRO A 88 -0.65 -0.67 9.45
N VAL A 89 0.31 -1.50 9.85
CA VAL A 89 0.65 -2.72 9.09
C VAL A 89 -0.51 -3.73 9.12
N VAL A 90 -1.28 -3.81 10.21
CA VAL A 90 -2.47 -4.67 10.28
C VAL A 90 -3.52 -4.18 9.30
N SER A 91 -3.84 -2.88 9.33
CA SER A 91 -4.83 -2.30 8.40
C SER A 91 -4.38 -2.43 6.95
N TYR A 92 -3.08 -2.26 6.67
CA TYR A 92 -2.51 -2.48 5.34
C TYR A 92 -2.65 -3.91 4.85
N LEU A 93 -2.23 -4.90 5.64
CA LEU A 93 -2.32 -6.31 5.28
C LEU A 93 -3.78 -6.76 5.15
N LEU A 94 -4.66 -6.25 6.01
CA LEU A 94 -6.10 -6.53 5.93
C LEU A 94 -6.68 -5.97 4.63
N ALA A 95 -6.35 -4.73 4.26
CA ALA A 95 -6.75 -4.14 2.98
C ALA A 95 -6.21 -4.95 1.78
N PHE A 96 -4.96 -5.42 1.87
CA PHE A 96 -4.35 -6.26 0.85
C PHE A 96 -5.13 -7.57 0.65
N VAL A 97 -5.54 -8.24 1.73
CA VAL A 97 -6.29 -9.50 1.67
C VAL A 97 -7.76 -9.30 1.26
N GLU A 98 -8.42 -8.26 1.80
CA GLU A 98 -9.79 -7.89 1.42
C GLU A 98 -9.89 -7.56 -0.07
N SER A 99 -8.82 -6.99 -0.66
CA SER A 99 -8.76 -6.71 -2.09
C SER A 99 -8.70 -7.96 -3.00
N SER A 100 -8.49 -9.19 -2.47
CA SER A 100 -8.57 -10.47 -3.22
C SER A 100 -9.91 -11.18 -3.15
N ARG A 101 -10.86 -10.70 -2.33
CA ARG A 101 -12.10 -11.44 -2.12
C ARG A 101 -12.89 -11.51 -3.42
N GLN A 102 -13.64 -12.58 -3.60
CA GLN A 102 -14.44 -12.80 -4.82
C GLN A 102 -15.61 -11.81 -4.93
N THR A 103 -15.99 -11.16 -3.83
CA THR A 103 -17.01 -10.08 -3.79
C THR A 103 -16.68 -8.98 -4.80
N PRO A 104 -17.63 -8.44 -5.58
CA PRO A 104 -17.35 -7.39 -6.57
C PRO A 104 -16.54 -6.19 -6.02
N TRP A 105 -15.63 -5.64 -6.86
CA TRP A 105 -14.72 -4.56 -6.44
C TRP A 105 -15.47 -3.32 -5.92
N ASN A 106 -16.55 -2.92 -6.58
CA ASN A 106 -17.39 -1.78 -6.19
C ASN A 106 -17.94 -1.90 -4.76
N GLU A 107 -18.25 -3.11 -4.31
CA GLU A 107 -18.77 -3.38 -2.96
C GLU A 107 -17.67 -3.34 -1.89
N ARG A 108 -16.50 -3.91 -2.19
CA ARG A 108 -15.38 -3.99 -1.23
C ARG A 108 -14.47 -2.75 -1.21
N ARG A 109 -14.44 -1.96 -2.30
CA ARG A 109 -13.57 -0.79 -2.46
C ARG A 109 -13.66 0.20 -1.29
N PRO A 110 -14.85 0.60 -0.78
CA PRO A 110 -14.93 1.54 0.33
C PRO A 110 -14.15 1.07 1.57
N ARG A 111 -14.31 -0.19 1.97
CA ARG A 111 -13.60 -0.78 3.12
C ARG A 111 -12.10 -0.88 2.87
N VAL A 112 -11.69 -1.41 1.72
CA VAL A 112 -10.27 -1.53 1.35
C VAL A 112 -9.58 -0.16 1.38
N CYS A 113 -10.24 0.86 0.83
CA CYS A 113 -9.70 2.20 0.79
C CYS A 113 -9.69 2.91 2.13
N ALA A 114 -10.67 2.66 3.00
CA ALA A 114 -10.65 3.16 4.37
C ALA A 114 -9.46 2.59 5.15
N LEU A 115 -9.19 1.28 5.01
CA LEU A 115 -8.06 0.62 5.66
C LEU A 115 -6.69 1.13 5.17
N TYR A 116 -6.51 1.26 3.86
CA TYR A 116 -5.27 1.88 3.32
C TYR A 116 -5.13 3.35 3.74
N GLN A 117 -6.22 4.11 3.73
CA GLN A 117 -6.21 5.52 4.15
C GLN A 117 -5.78 5.65 5.62
N ALA A 118 -6.35 4.84 6.52
CA ALA A 118 -6.01 4.83 7.94
C ALA A 118 -4.53 4.50 8.19
N ALA A 119 -3.98 3.51 7.48
CA ALA A 119 -2.56 3.18 7.57
C ALA A 119 -1.65 4.28 7.00
N ALA A 120 -2.06 4.90 5.88
CA ALA A 120 -1.31 5.98 5.24
C ALA A 120 -1.31 7.27 6.07
N GLU A 121 -2.38 7.57 6.81
CA GLU A 121 -2.46 8.73 7.72
C GLU A 121 -1.47 8.62 8.89
N GLN A 122 -1.12 7.39 9.26
CA GLN A 122 -0.12 7.10 10.29
C GLN A 122 1.31 7.00 9.74
N GLY A 123 1.52 7.28 8.45
CA GLY A 123 2.84 7.41 7.84
C GLY A 123 3.38 6.17 7.13
N LEU A 124 2.61 5.08 7.00
CA LEU A 124 3.05 3.91 6.25
C LEU A 124 3.09 4.20 4.74
N LEU A 125 4.29 4.19 4.14
CA LEU A 125 4.51 4.51 2.73
C LEU A 125 3.79 3.53 1.81
N ALA A 126 3.84 2.23 2.13
CA ALA A 126 3.17 1.21 1.33
C ALA A 126 1.66 1.48 1.20
N ALA A 127 1.03 1.96 2.27
CA ALA A 127 -0.38 2.33 2.28
C ALA A 127 -0.62 3.61 1.46
N ALA A 128 0.24 4.62 1.55
CA ALA A 128 0.11 5.85 0.76
C ALA A 128 0.17 5.54 -0.76
N VAL A 129 1.06 4.64 -1.16
CA VAL A 129 1.16 4.12 -2.53
C VAL A 129 -0.12 3.40 -2.95
N ALA A 130 -0.62 2.49 -2.11
CA ALA A 130 -1.84 1.74 -2.39
C ALA A 130 -3.06 2.66 -2.54
N THR A 131 -3.21 3.66 -1.67
CA THR A 131 -4.31 4.63 -1.76
C THR A 131 -4.23 5.46 -3.05
N LEU A 132 -3.06 6.01 -3.39
CA LEU A 132 -2.86 6.79 -4.62
C LEU A 132 -3.16 5.97 -5.88
N ARG A 133 -2.83 4.67 -5.86
CA ARG A 133 -3.03 3.77 -7.00
C ARG A 133 -4.46 3.27 -7.14
N THR A 134 -5.06 2.83 -6.03
CA THR A 134 -6.26 1.97 -6.06
C THR A 134 -7.53 2.69 -5.62
N CYS A 135 -7.42 3.76 -4.84
CA CYS A 135 -8.57 4.40 -4.18
C CYS A 135 -9.10 5.64 -4.88
N ARG A 136 -8.75 5.79 -6.15
CA ARG A 136 -9.27 6.86 -7.00
C ARG A 136 -10.66 6.49 -7.52
N VAL A 137 -11.50 7.50 -7.67
CA VAL A 137 -12.85 7.33 -8.24
C VAL A 137 -12.77 7.09 -9.76
N GLN A 138 -11.76 7.67 -10.43
CA GLN A 138 -11.52 7.52 -11.87
C GLN A 138 -10.06 7.14 -12.20
N PRO A 139 -9.82 6.35 -13.28
CA PRO A 139 -8.49 6.11 -13.84
C PRO A 139 -7.79 7.41 -14.30
N ILE A 140 -6.45 7.42 -14.36
CA ILE A 140 -5.62 8.54 -14.84
C ILE A 140 -5.76 8.71 -16.37
N PRO A 141 -5.95 9.92 -16.95
CA PRO A 141 -6.52 11.15 -16.37
C PRO A 141 -7.70 11.71 -17.20
N VAL A 142 -8.79 12.10 -16.52
CA VAL A 142 -9.75 13.09 -17.07
C VAL A 142 -9.50 14.48 -16.47
N ASP A 143 -8.97 14.56 -15.24
CA ASP A 143 -8.65 15.83 -14.58
C ASP A 143 -7.52 15.65 -13.52
N LEU A 144 -6.41 16.38 -13.67
CA LEU A 144 -5.29 16.40 -12.72
C LEU A 144 -5.52 17.33 -11.52
N ALA A 145 -6.50 18.23 -11.62
CA ALA A 145 -6.90 19.15 -10.56
C ALA A 145 -8.01 18.59 -9.66
N GLU A 146 -8.46 17.35 -9.91
CA GLU A 146 -9.49 16.70 -9.11
C GLU A 146 -9.04 16.63 -7.63
N PRO A 147 -9.86 17.14 -6.68
CA PRO A 147 -9.43 17.30 -5.29
C PRO A 147 -8.96 16.03 -4.60
N THR A 148 -9.57 14.87 -4.90
CA THR A 148 -9.16 13.59 -4.33
C THR A 148 -7.75 13.24 -4.79
N LEU A 149 -7.45 13.37 -6.08
CA LEU A 149 -6.11 13.13 -6.60
C LEU A 149 -5.07 14.05 -5.96
N VAL A 150 -5.36 15.34 -5.85
CA VAL A 150 -4.45 16.30 -5.21
C VAL A 150 -4.15 15.87 -3.77
N ARG A 151 -5.18 15.52 -2.99
CA ARG A 151 -5.04 15.03 -1.62
C ARG A 151 -4.17 13.78 -1.53
N LEU A 152 -4.40 12.79 -2.40
CA LEU A 152 -3.65 11.53 -2.42
C LEU A 152 -2.18 11.75 -2.80
N ARG A 153 -1.91 12.64 -3.75
CA ARG A 153 -0.53 13.02 -4.12
C ARG A 153 0.18 13.70 -2.96
N MET A 154 -0.46 14.66 -2.29
CA MET A 154 0.12 15.31 -1.10
C MET A 154 0.45 14.29 0.00
N GLN A 155 -0.45 13.32 0.24
CA GLN A 155 -0.21 12.27 1.24
C GLN A 155 1.00 11.40 0.88
N ALA A 156 1.12 10.97 -0.38
CA ALA A 156 2.27 10.21 -0.85
C ALA A 156 3.58 11.02 -0.80
N THR A 157 3.55 12.31 -1.14
CA THR A 157 4.69 13.21 -0.99
C THR A 157 5.10 13.37 0.47
N LYS A 158 4.13 13.51 1.39
CA LYS A 158 4.40 13.59 2.83
C LYS A 158 5.05 12.31 3.36
N ALA A 159 4.55 11.14 2.95
CA ALA A 159 5.11 9.85 3.33
C ALA A 159 6.55 9.65 2.82
N LEU A 160 6.90 10.19 1.65
CA LEU A 160 8.28 10.19 1.15
C LEU A 160 9.22 11.16 1.85
N ALA A 161 8.69 12.26 2.41
CA ALA A 161 9.50 13.30 3.02
C ALA A 161 10.07 12.93 4.39
N GLN A 162 9.55 11.86 5.02
CA GLN A 162 9.96 11.41 6.35
C GLN A 162 10.40 9.93 6.29
N PRO A 163 11.29 9.49 7.18
CA PRO A 163 11.56 8.06 7.35
C PRO A 163 10.26 7.32 7.67
N ASP A 164 10.03 6.17 7.03
CA ASP A 164 8.86 5.35 7.34
C ASP A 164 9.01 4.74 8.75
N PRO A 165 8.13 5.07 9.71
CA PRO A 165 8.24 4.57 11.08
C PRO A 165 8.03 3.05 11.19
N TYR A 166 7.51 2.42 10.14
CA TYR A 166 7.26 0.97 10.05
C TYR A 166 8.27 0.26 9.14
N ALA A 167 9.43 0.86 8.89
CA ALA A 167 10.49 0.28 8.04
C ALA A 167 10.87 -1.18 8.41
N ALA A 168 10.75 -1.56 9.69
CA ALA A 168 11.05 -2.91 10.16
C ALA A 168 10.08 -4.00 9.66
N PHE A 169 8.90 -3.63 9.16
CA PHE A 169 7.89 -4.56 8.64
C PHE A 169 7.99 -4.79 7.13
N TYR A 170 8.97 -4.17 6.47
CA TYR A 170 9.24 -4.44 5.06
C TYR A 170 10.04 -5.75 4.91
N PRO A 171 9.85 -6.51 3.82
CA PRO A 171 9.07 -6.17 2.63
C PRO A 171 7.56 -6.37 2.82
N LEU A 172 6.76 -5.50 2.19
CA LEU A 172 5.30 -5.58 2.24
C LEU A 172 4.72 -6.03 0.89
N PRO A 173 3.58 -6.75 0.90
CA PRO A 173 2.97 -7.27 -0.32
C PRO A 173 2.22 -6.19 -1.08
N THR A 174 2.33 -6.19 -2.41
CA THR A 174 1.48 -5.40 -3.30
C THR A 174 0.97 -6.25 -4.47
N ARG A 175 -0.24 -5.97 -4.94
CA ARG A 175 -0.80 -6.61 -6.15
C ARG A 175 -0.29 -6.01 -7.44
N SER A 176 0.18 -4.77 -7.37
CA SER A 176 0.61 -4.04 -8.56
C SER A 176 1.69 -3.04 -8.18
N SER A 177 2.67 -2.92 -9.07
CA SER A 177 3.70 -1.90 -8.97
C SER A 177 4.04 -1.45 -10.37
N SER A 178 4.05 -0.14 -10.58
CA SER A 178 4.41 0.44 -11.86
C SER A 178 5.84 0.08 -12.25
N CYS A 179 6.73 -0.05 -11.26
CA CYS A 179 8.14 -0.39 -11.48
C CYS A 179 8.46 -1.88 -11.42
N PHE A 180 7.85 -2.66 -10.53
CA PHE A 180 8.34 -4.00 -10.17
C PHE A 180 7.36 -5.14 -10.46
N LYS A 181 6.07 -4.84 -10.73
CA LYS A 181 5.07 -5.86 -11.00
C LYS A 181 4.00 -5.35 -11.96
N LYS A 182 4.06 -5.80 -13.22
CA LYS A 182 3.01 -5.47 -14.22
C LYS A 182 1.63 -5.76 -13.64
N PHE A 183 0.73 -4.79 -13.74
CA PHE A 183 -0.69 -5.05 -13.59
C PHE A 183 -1.12 -5.96 -14.74
N VAL A 184 -1.39 -7.21 -14.43
CA VAL A 184 -2.14 -8.11 -15.30
C VAL A 184 -3.60 -7.79 -14.95
N GLY A 185 -4.39 -7.34 -15.93
CA GLY A 185 -5.82 -7.07 -15.70
C GLY A 185 -6.56 -8.32 -15.21
N PRO A 186 -7.87 -8.24 -14.95
CA PRO A 186 -8.65 -9.42 -14.58
C PRO A 186 -8.44 -10.51 -15.63
N SER A 187 -7.68 -11.52 -15.24
CA SER A 187 -7.30 -12.67 -16.04
C SER A 187 -8.41 -13.71 -15.92
N ALA A 188 -8.65 -14.49 -16.97
CA ALA A 188 -9.47 -15.68 -16.84
C ALA A 188 -8.81 -16.72 -15.90
N ASP A 189 -7.49 -16.59 -15.68
CA ASP A 189 -6.74 -17.36 -14.71
C ASP A 189 -6.69 -16.61 -13.36
N LEU A 190 -7.45 -17.13 -12.39
CA LEU A 190 -7.48 -16.62 -11.02
C LEU A 190 -6.12 -16.69 -10.31
N SER A 191 -5.11 -17.36 -10.88
CA SER A 191 -3.74 -17.32 -10.36
C SER A 191 -3.18 -15.89 -10.25
N ASP A 192 -3.58 -14.99 -11.17
CA ASP A 192 -3.14 -13.59 -11.17
C ASP A 192 -3.74 -12.77 -10.02
N ASP A 193 -4.96 -13.10 -9.58
CA ASP A 193 -5.64 -12.43 -8.46
C ASP A 193 -4.96 -12.66 -7.10
N PHE A 194 -4.19 -13.75 -6.99
CA PHE A 194 -3.46 -14.13 -5.79
C PHE A 194 -1.97 -13.80 -5.84
N THR A 195 -1.45 -13.36 -6.99
CA THR A 195 -0.01 -13.12 -7.10
C THR A 195 0.36 -11.80 -6.43
N SER A 196 1.12 -11.84 -5.34
CA SER A 196 1.71 -10.63 -4.75
C SER A 196 3.11 -10.34 -5.32
N ALA A 197 3.63 -9.13 -5.15
CA ALA A 197 5.06 -8.90 -5.12
C ALA A 197 5.39 -8.33 -3.73
N LEU A 198 6.41 -8.89 -3.10
CA LEU A 198 6.98 -8.35 -1.88
C LEU A 198 7.97 -7.26 -2.29
N LEU A 199 7.67 -6.02 -1.92
CA LEU A 199 8.57 -4.90 -2.19
C LEU A 199 9.22 -4.43 -0.89
N ASP A 200 10.53 -4.23 -0.95
CA ASP A 200 11.26 -3.57 0.13
C ASP A 200 10.94 -2.06 0.18
N LEU A 201 11.42 -1.38 1.22
CA LEU A 201 11.15 0.05 1.40
C LEU A 201 11.67 0.91 0.24
N LYS A 202 12.86 0.62 -0.31
CA LYS A 202 13.44 1.38 -1.44
C LYS A 202 12.62 1.19 -2.71
N GLN A 203 12.13 -0.03 -2.93
CA GLN A 203 11.25 -0.34 -4.05
C GLN A 203 9.91 0.39 -3.91
N TYR A 204 9.32 0.46 -2.72
CA TYR A 204 8.14 1.30 -2.51
C TYR A 204 8.44 2.79 -2.73
N GLN A 205 9.59 3.31 -2.28
CA GLN A 205 9.99 4.69 -2.56
C GLN A 205 10.09 4.95 -4.06
N ALA A 206 10.76 4.09 -4.81
CA ALA A 206 10.89 4.19 -6.27
C ALA A 206 9.51 4.17 -6.97
N ASP A 207 8.64 3.23 -6.57
CA ASP A 207 7.29 3.10 -7.10
C ASP A 207 6.41 4.33 -6.78
N THR A 208 6.58 4.92 -5.60
CA THR A 208 5.89 6.16 -5.20
C THR A 208 6.35 7.34 -6.05
N HIS A 209 7.66 7.49 -6.24
CA HIS A 209 8.23 8.54 -7.10
C HIS A 209 7.67 8.41 -8.53
N TYR A 210 7.63 7.21 -9.08
CA TYR A 210 7.02 6.99 -10.39
C TYR A 210 5.54 7.39 -10.43
N LEU A 211 4.75 6.96 -9.43
CA LEU A 211 3.32 7.31 -9.35
C LEU A 211 3.10 8.82 -9.27
N LEU A 212 3.88 9.53 -8.47
CA LEU A 212 3.80 10.98 -8.34
C LEU A 212 4.13 11.69 -9.65
N ALA A 213 5.07 11.14 -10.43
CA ALA A 213 5.45 11.68 -11.72
C ALA A 213 4.36 11.48 -12.79
N ILE A 214 3.75 10.29 -12.89
CA ILE A 214 2.67 10.03 -13.88
C ILE A 214 1.32 10.65 -13.50
N THR A 215 1.13 10.97 -12.22
CA THR A 215 -0.08 11.66 -11.73
C THR A 215 0.13 13.17 -11.58
N GLY A 216 1.32 13.65 -11.94
CA GLY A 216 1.67 15.07 -12.00
C GLY A 216 1.35 15.73 -13.34
N ALA A 217 1.44 17.05 -13.36
CA ALA A 217 1.42 17.80 -14.61
C ALA A 217 2.72 17.48 -15.39
N PRO A 218 2.64 17.09 -16.68
CA PRO A 218 3.80 16.62 -17.44
C PRO A 218 4.99 17.59 -17.45
N ASP A 219 4.71 18.89 -17.55
CA ASP A 219 5.73 19.94 -17.68
C ASP A 219 6.12 20.58 -16.33
N ALA A 220 5.57 20.09 -15.22
CA ALA A 220 5.89 20.61 -13.90
C ALA A 220 7.31 20.17 -13.47
N PRO A 221 8.16 21.08 -12.95
CA PRO A 221 9.51 20.73 -12.47
C PRO A 221 9.50 19.57 -11.46
N GLU A 222 8.48 19.49 -10.61
CA GLU A 222 8.32 18.45 -9.60
C GLU A 222 8.19 17.06 -10.23
N THR A 223 7.50 16.95 -11.37
CA THR A 223 7.35 15.69 -12.12
C THR A 223 8.71 15.15 -12.55
N ARG A 224 9.60 16.02 -13.06
CA ARG A 224 10.97 15.65 -13.45
C ARG A 224 11.79 15.19 -12.25
N VAL A 225 11.73 15.93 -11.14
CA VAL A 225 12.43 15.55 -9.89
C VAL A 225 11.99 14.17 -9.41
N HIS A 226 10.70 13.84 -9.50
CA HIS A 226 10.21 12.51 -9.14
C HIS A 226 10.74 11.41 -10.08
N TYR A 227 10.82 11.63 -11.40
CA TYR A 227 11.47 10.68 -12.31
C TYR A 227 12.94 10.45 -11.97
N GLU A 228 13.71 11.53 -11.76
CA GLU A 228 15.14 11.44 -11.42
C GLU A 228 15.37 10.67 -10.11
N ARG A 229 14.55 10.93 -9.09
CA ARG A 229 14.60 10.18 -7.81
C ARG A 229 14.23 8.71 -7.97
N MET A 230 13.25 8.39 -8.82
CA MET A 230 12.92 6.99 -9.14
C MET A 230 14.12 6.30 -9.79
N GLN A 231 14.76 6.92 -10.79
CA GLN A 231 15.92 6.35 -11.48
C GLN A 231 17.13 6.16 -10.56
N ALA A 232 17.33 7.07 -9.60
CA ALA A 232 18.36 6.93 -8.58
C ALA A 232 18.12 5.74 -7.64
N LEU A 233 16.86 5.32 -7.45
CA LEU A 233 16.49 4.21 -6.58
C LEU A 233 16.41 2.87 -7.33
N THR A 234 16.13 2.88 -8.63
CA THR A 234 16.04 1.66 -9.45
C THR A 234 16.32 1.91 -10.92
N SER A 235 17.09 1.01 -11.54
CA SER A 235 17.29 0.96 -12.99
C SER A 235 16.29 0.03 -13.71
N THR A 236 15.43 -0.68 -12.97
CA THR A 236 14.61 -1.77 -13.52
C THR A 236 13.13 -1.43 -13.64
N CYS A 237 12.72 -0.19 -13.35
CA CYS A 237 11.32 0.24 -13.42
C CYS A 237 10.70 -0.11 -14.78
N ILE A 238 9.76 -1.07 -14.77
CA ILE A 238 9.13 -1.65 -15.97
C ILE A 238 8.46 -0.59 -16.85
N ALA A 239 7.91 0.46 -16.24
CA ALA A 239 7.20 1.50 -16.96
C ALA A 239 8.13 2.51 -17.66
N ASP A 240 9.36 2.71 -17.16
CA ASP A 240 10.37 3.55 -17.82
C ASP A 240 10.83 2.91 -19.15
N ARG A 241 11.03 1.59 -19.14
CA ARG A 241 11.38 0.80 -20.35
C ARG A 241 10.33 0.84 -21.46
N ARG A 242 9.05 1.08 -21.16
CA ARG A 242 8.01 1.23 -22.20
C ARG A 242 8.00 2.61 -22.83
N ARG A 243 8.42 3.64 -22.10
CA ARG A 243 8.50 5.01 -22.61
C ARG A 243 9.66 5.15 -23.59
N THR A 244 10.82 4.55 -23.27
CA THR A 244 11.99 4.51 -24.16
C THR A 244 11.77 3.60 -25.37
N ALA A 245 11.10 2.46 -25.22
CA ALA A 245 10.80 1.56 -26.35
C ALA A 245 9.78 2.14 -27.35
N ASN A 246 8.86 2.99 -26.90
CA ASN A 246 7.86 3.62 -27.77
C ASN A 246 8.25 5.03 -28.25
N ASN A 247 9.46 5.50 -27.92
CA ASN A 247 9.99 6.78 -28.39
C ASN A 247 11.41 6.58 -28.99
N PRO A 248 11.53 6.05 -30.22
CA PRO A 248 12.82 5.69 -30.83
C PRO A 248 13.76 6.88 -31.08
N HIS A 249 13.32 8.12 -30.86
CA HIS A 249 14.11 9.33 -31.08
C HIS A 249 15.05 9.72 -29.92
N GLU A 250 14.96 9.06 -28.76
CA GLU A 250 15.83 9.39 -27.62
C GLU A 250 17.20 8.67 -27.66
N ASN A 251 17.36 7.66 -28.53
CA ASN A 251 18.64 6.98 -28.77
C ASN A 251 19.60 7.73 -29.71
N GLN A 252 19.32 8.98 -30.09
CA GLN A 252 20.17 9.77 -30.99
C GLN A 252 20.92 10.94 -30.36
N LYS A 253 20.92 11.08 -29.02
CA LYS A 253 21.67 12.12 -28.31
C LYS A 253 22.70 11.58 -27.32
N VAL A 254 23.45 10.54 -27.68
CA VAL A 254 24.79 10.30 -27.12
C VAL A 254 25.67 9.67 -28.21
N ARG A 255 26.20 10.52 -29.10
CA ARG A 255 27.53 10.39 -29.71
C ARG A 255 28.04 11.77 -30.05
#